data_AF-A0A0L8VAE5-F1
#
_entry.id   AF-A0A0L8VAE5-F1
#
_cell.length_a   1.000
_cell.length_b   1.000
_cell.length_c   1.000
_cell.angle_alpha   90.00
_cell.angle_beta   90.00
_cell.angle_gamma   90.00
#
_symmetry.space_group_name_H-M   'P 1'
#
loop_
_entity.id
_entity.type
_entity.pdbx_description
1 polymer ?
#
loop_
_entity_poly.entity_id
_entity_poly.type
_entity_poly.pdbx_seq_one_letter_code
_entity_poly.pdbx_strand_id
1 'polypeptide(L)' 'MIKDRDNLFIEQAQWYIGLCYLQNENRKKAYRQFTKIANSDSFYQEKASAILRKIKYLEE' A
#
# COMPACT_ATOMS: atom_id res chain seq x y z
N MET A 1 1.10 25.44 -9.72
CA MET A 1 0.57 24.15 -9.22
C MET A 1 1.12 23.03 -10.07
N ILE A 2 2.26 22.44 -9.69
CA ILE A 2 2.80 21.22 -10.28
C ILE A 2 3.54 20.50 -9.14
N LYS A 3 2.81 19.80 -8.26
CA LYS A 3 3.41 18.86 -7.29
C LYS A 3 2.81 17.45 -7.43
N ASP A 4 1.60 17.35 -7.97
CA ASP A 4 0.86 16.09 -8.10
C ASP A 4 1.45 15.06 -9.09
N ARG A 5 2.13 15.50 -10.15
CA ARG A 5 2.60 14.56 -11.19
C ARG A 5 3.73 13.64 -10.71
N ASP A 6 4.64 14.14 -9.90
CA ASP A 6 5.73 13.31 -9.33
C ASP A 6 5.16 12.33 -8.29
N ASN A 7 4.17 12.79 -7.53
CA ASN A 7 3.51 12.01 -6.49
C ASN A 7 2.77 10.79 -7.07
N LEU A 8 2.06 10.95 -8.19
CA LEU A 8 1.24 9.86 -8.74
C LEU A 8 2.07 8.64 -9.18
N PHE A 9 3.22 8.85 -9.84
CA PHE A 9 4.09 7.74 -10.25
C PHE A 9 4.73 7.05 -9.05
N ILE A 10 5.12 7.83 -8.03
CA ILE A 10 5.67 7.30 -6.78
C ILE A 10 4.60 6.48 -6.05
N GLU A 11 3.38 7.00 -5.92
CA GLU A 11 2.25 6.31 -5.30
C GLU A 11 1.92 5.00 -6.01
N GLN A 12 1.90 5.00 -7.35
CA GLN A 12 1.73 3.80 -8.16
C GLN A 12 2.85 2.79 -7.92
N ALA A 13 4.12 3.22 -7.91
CA ALA A 13 5.25 2.35 -7.65
C ALA A 13 5.17 1.74 -6.24
N GLN A 14 4.85 2.55 -5.21
CA GLN A 14 4.66 2.08 -3.84
C GLN A 14 3.52 1.06 -3.73
N TRP A 15 2.42 1.29 -4.47
CA TRP A 15 1.29 0.37 -4.57
C TRP A 15 1.69 -0.98 -5.17
N TYR A 16 2.37 -0.98 -6.32
CA TYR A 16 2.83 -2.22 -6.98
C TYR A 16 3.84 -3.00 -6.13
N ILE A 17 4.73 -2.32 -5.41
CA ILE A 17 5.66 -2.97 -4.46
C ILE A 17 4.87 -3.72 -3.37
N GLY A 18 3.82 -3.11 -2.83
CA GLY A 18 2.95 -3.74 -1.83
C GLY A 18 2.27 -5.00 -2.37
N LEU A 19 1.75 -4.93 -3.60
CA LEU A 19 1.13 -6.09 -4.28
C LEU A 19 2.13 -7.22 -4.53
N CYS A 20 3.36 -6.89 -4.95
CA CYS A 20 4.42 -7.86 -5.16
C CYS A 20 4.80 -8.58 -3.85
N TYR A 21 4.80 -7.86 -2.72
CA TYR A 21 5.01 -8.49 -1.42
C TYR A 21 3.86 -9.41 -1.00
N LEU A 22 2.61 -9.08 -1.34
CA LEU A 22 1.47 -9.98 -1.10
C LEU A 22 1.60 -11.27 -1.90
N GLN A 23 1.99 -11.16 -3.17
CA GLN A 23 2.13 -12.29 -4.06
C GLN A 23 3.27 -13.23 -3.64
N ASN A 24 4.38 -12.69 -3.14
CA ASN A 24 5.52 -13.47 -2.65
C ASN A 24 5.37 -13.97 -1.20
N GLU A 25 4.13 -14.06 -0.69
CA GLU A 25 3.78 -14.47 0.69
C GLU A 25 4.49 -13.66 1.80
N ASN A 26 5.08 -12.52 1.46
CA ASN A 26 5.81 -11.68 2.40
C ASN A 26 4.84 -10.72 3.10
N ARG A 27 3.87 -11.29 3.81
CA ARG A 27 2.75 -10.57 4.44
C ARG A 27 3.23 -9.47 5.38
N LYS A 28 4.33 -9.68 6.11
CA LYS A 28 4.93 -8.66 6.98
C LYS A 28 5.45 -7.43 6.21
N LYS A 29 6.14 -7.65 5.07
CA LYS A 29 6.61 -6.54 4.22
C LYS A 29 5.43 -5.85 3.52
N ALA A 30 4.46 -6.62 3.04
CA ALA A 30 3.23 -6.08 2.48
C ALA A 30 2.49 -5.20 3.50
N TYR A 31 2.31 -5.69 4.73
CA TYR A 31 1.65 -4.95 5.80
C TYR A 31 2.35 -3.61 6.08
N ARG A 32 3.68 -3.62 6.22
CA ARG A 32 4.45 -2.38 6.41
C ARG A 32 4.30 -1.41 5.24
N GLN A 33 4.30 -1.93 4.01
CA GLN A 33 4.17 -1.13 2.79
C GLN A 33 2.79 -0.48 2.70
N PHE A 34 1.71 -1.25 2.87
CA PHE A 34 0.35 -0.73 2.85
C PHE A 34 0.04 0.17 4.05
N THR A 35 0.68 -0.04 5.21
CA THR A 35 0.56 0.87 6.36
C THR A 35 1.10 2.25 6.02
N LYS A 36 2.21 2.36 5.28
CA LYS A 36 2.72 3.65 4.84
C LYS A 36 1.74 4.34 3.89
N ILE A 37 1.20 3.61 2.92
CA ILE A 37 0.23 4.14 1.94
C ILE A 37 -1.07 4.58 2.63
N ALA A 38 -1.58 3.80 3.57
CA ALA A 38 -2.81 4.09 4.33
C ALA A 38 -2.68 5.30 5.29
N ASN A 39 -1.46 5.67 5.68
CA ASN A 39 -1.18 6.85 6.50
C ASN A 39 -0.73 8.06 5.67
N SER A 40 -0.66 7.93 4.34
CA SER A 40 -0.31 9.01 3.42
C SER A 40 -1.60 9.61 2.83
N ASP A 41 -1.55 10.88 2.43
CA ASP A 41 -2.61 11.54 1.64
C ASP A 41 -2.52 11.07 0.17
N SER A 42 -2.67 9.76 -0.02
CA SER A 42 -2.50 9.08 -1.29
C SER A 42 -3.85 8.67 -1.87
N PHE A 43 -3.96 8.65 -3.19
CA PHE A 43 -5.13 8.09 -3.88
C PHE A 43 -5.41 6.62 -3.46
N TYR A 44 -4.40 5.90 -3.01
CA TYR A 44 -4.50 4.50 -2.60
C TYR A 44 -4.80 4.30 -1.11
N GLN A 45 -4.98 5.36 -0.33
CA GLN A 45 -5.13 5.31 1.12
C GLN A 45 -6.25 4.35 1.58
N GLU A 46 -7.45 4.51 1.03
CA GLU A 46 -8.61 3.66 1.37
C GLU A 46 -8.39 2.20 0.94
N LYS A 47 -7.82 2.00 -0.25
CA LYS A 47 -7.54 0.66 -0.78
C LYS A 47 -6.49 -0.06 0.06
N ALA A 48 -5.45 0.64 0.48
CA ALA A 48 -4.41 0.11 1.37
C ALA A 48 -5.00 -0.28 2.73
N SER A 49 -5.89 0.55 3.28
CA SER A 49 -6.61 0.25 4.53
C SER A 49 -7.45 -1.03 4.44
N ALA A 50 -8.15 -1.23 3.31
CA ALA A 50 -8.91 -2.45 3.06
C ALA A 50 -8.01 -3.71 2.99
N ILE A 51 -6.84 -3.60 2.36
CA ILE A 51 -5.86 -4.69 2.31
C ILE A 51 -5.34 -5.01 3.72
N LEU A 52 -4.99 -4.00 4.53
CA LEU A 52 -4.49 -4.21 5.89
C LEU A 52 -5.50 -4.98 6.76
N ARG A 53 -6.80 -4.66 6.63
CA ARG A 53 -7.87 -5.41 7.32
C ARG A 53 -7.91 -6.87 6.89
N LYS A 54 -7.75 -7.16 5.60
CA LYS A 54 -7.69 -8.54 5.09
C LYS A 54 -6.45 -9.29 5.57
N ILE A 55 -5.27 -8.66 5.58
CA ILE A 55 -4.04 -9.29 6.07
C ILE A 55 -4.21 -9.66 7.55
N LYS A 56 -4.72 -8.74 8.37
CA LYS A 56 -4.92 -8.96 9.81
C LYS A 56 -5.87 -10.13 10.09
N TYR A 57 -6.97 -10.22 9.35
CA TYR A 57 -7.92 -11.32 9.45
C TYR A 57 -7.34 -12.69 9.07
N LEU A 58 -6.29 -12.73 8.24
CA LEU A 58 -5.62 -13.97 7.84
C LEU A 58 -4.52 -14.42 8.81
N GLU A 59 -4.19 -13.63 9.83
CA GLU A 59 -3.23 -13.97 10.90
C GLU A 59 -3.92 -14.32 12.24
N GLU A 60 -5.26 -14.21 12.32
CA GLU A 60 -6.11 -14.72 13.41
C GLU A 60 -6.56 -16.16 13.12
#